data_AF-A0A2K3L5X3-F1
#
_entry.id   AF-A0A2K3L5X3-F1
#
_cell.length_a   1.000
_cell.length_b   1.000
_cell.length_c   1.000
_cell.angle_alpha   90.00
_cell.angle_beta   90.00
_cell.angle_gamma   90.00
#
_symmetry.space_group_name_H-M   'P 1'
#
loop_
_entity.id
_entity.type
_entity.pdbx_description
1 polymer ?
#
loop_
_entity_poly.entity_id
_entity_poly.type
_entity_poly.pdbx_seq_one_letter_code
_entity_poly.pdbx_strand_id
1 'polypeptide(L)'
;MNVNFKLRTDIASKIVFLALQFRAVCIISGHGTISSCTLRPSGSSGETSKYEGIFELLSLTGNFLPCNAGIYRRAGTVAVSLAFPDGRTIGGQLAGPLVAAGPVQVVVCSFRPKMPRKLREQKKDKEEIADDISSSVPPA
;
A
#
# COMPACT_ATOMS: atom_id res chain seq x y z
N MET A 1 7.60 -17.25 -3.23
CA MET A 1 8.85 -17.15 -4.02
C MET A 1 9.87 -16.38 -3.21
N ASN A 2 11.13 -16.84 -3.22
CA ASN A 2 12.25 -16.15 -2.61
C ASN A 2 12.91 -15.27 -3.68
N VAL A 3 13.11 -13.99 -3.40
CA VAL A 3 13.66 -12.98 -4.31
C VAL A 3 14.91 -12.39 -3.69
N ASN A 4 16.02 -12.41 -4.44
CA ASN A 4 17.32 -11.92 -4.00
C ASN A 4 17.63 -10.58 -4.67
N PHE A 5 18.08 -9.60 -3.87
CA PHE A 5 18.45 -8.27 -4.31
C PHE A 5 19.94 -8.05 -4.11
N LYS A 6 20.56 -7.37 -5.07
CA LYS A 6 21.99 -7.03 -5.04
C LYS A 6 22.18 -5.64 -4.42
N LEU A 7 23.43 -5.34 -4.07
CA LEU A 7 23.88 -4.02 -3.65
C LEU A 7 23.30 -2.90 -4.55
N ARG A 8 22.94 -1.76 -3.94
CA ARG A 8 22.41 -0.55 -4.60
C ARG A 8 21.12 -0.77 -5.39
N THR A 9 20.42 -1.87 -5.14
CA THR A 9 19.11 -2.11 -5.74
C THR A 9 18.03 -1.41 -4.92
N ASP A 10 17.13 -0.67 -5.57
CA ASP A 10 15.87 -0.25 -4.96
C ASP A 10 14.90 -1.44 -4.89
N ILE A 11 14.76 -1.98 -3.68
CA ILE A 11 13.94 -3.14 -3.37
C ILE A 11 12.46 -2.80 -3.55
N ALA A 12 12.03 -1.61 -3.13
CA ALA A 12 10.64 -1.18 -3.19
C ALA A 12 10.16 -1.12 -4.65
N SER A 13 10.92 -0.46 -5.52
CA SER A 13 10.61 -0.36 -6.94
C SER A 13 10.54 -1.71 -7.64
N LYS A 14 11.44 -2.65 -7.31
CA LYS A 14 11.39 -4.00 -7.87
C LYS A 14 10.19 -4.81 -7.38
N ILE A 15 9.80 -4.69 -6.11
CA ILE A 15 8.60 -5.36 -5.60
C ILE A 15 7.34 -4.78 -6.26
N VAL A 16 7.27 -3.46 -6.46
CA VAL A 16 6.19 -2.82 -7.23
C VAL A 16 6.16 -3.35 -8.66
N PHE A 17 7.32 -3.50 -9.31
CA PHE A 17 7.40 -4.09 -10.64
C PHE A 17 6.86 -5.54 -10.67
N LEU A 18 7.20 -6.37 -9.68
CA LEU A 18 6.61 -7.70 -9.54
C LEU A 18 5.09 -7.63 -9.35
N ALA A 19 4.62 -6.70 -8.53
CA ALA A 19 3.19 -6.49 -8.31
C ALA A 19 2.43 -6.05 -9.58
N LEU A 20 3.10 -5.41 -10.55
CA LEU A 20 2.50 -5.12 -11.85
C LEU A 20 2.29 -6.38 -12.69
N GLN A 21 3.21 -7.33 -12.63
CA GLN A 21 3.16 -8.60 -13.39
C GLN A 21 2.18 -9.62 -12.80
N PHE A 22 2.01 -9.62 -11.48
CA PHE A 22 1.14 -10.58 -10.78
C PHE A 22 -0.22 -9.98 -10.40
N ARG A 23 -1.24 -10.81 -10.13
CA ARG A 23 -2.57 -10.31 -9.74
C ARG A 23 -2.55 -9.65 -8.36
N ALA A 24 -2.01 -10.28 -7.34
CA ALA A 24 -1.74 -9.64 -6.06
C ALA A 24 -0.41 -10.16 -5.53
N VAL A 25 0.30 -9.34 -4.77
CA VAL A 25 1.56 -9.73 -4.13
C VAL A 25 1.50 -9.35 -2.65
N CYS A 26 1.91 -10.26 -1.77
CA CYS A 26 2.21 -9.93 -0.38
C CYS A 26 3.69 -10.20 -0.11
N ILE A 27 4.32 -9.29 0.63
CA ILE A 27 5.63 -9.50 1.23
C ILE A 27 5.38 -10.20 2.56
N ILE A 28 5.93 -11.40 2.71
CA ILE A 28 5.83 -12.20 3.92
C ILE A 28 6.92 -11.79 4.90
N SER A 29 8.16 -11.67 4.40
CA SER A 29 9.32 -11.29 5.20
C SER A 29 10.44 -10.76 4.31
N GLY A 30 11.43 -10.10 4.91
CA GLY A 30 12.69 -9.75 4.26
C GLY A 30 13.80 -9.54 5.28
N HIS A 31 15.03 -9.84 4.87
CA HIS A 31 16.22 -9.75 5.70
C HIS A 31 17.44 -9.33 4.87
N GLY A 32 18.35 -8.58 5.47
CA GLY A 32 19.60 -8.13 4.84
C GLY A 32 20.00 -6.73 5.30
N THR A 33 20.79 -6.01 4.52
CA THR A 33 21.29 -4.68 4.89
C THR A 33 20.79 -3.58 3.95
N ILE A 34 20.45 -2.42 4.52
CA ILE A 34 19.84 -1.27 3.85
C ILE A 34 20.77 -0.06 3.98
N SER A 35 20.95 0.70 2.90
CA SER A 35 21.79 1.91 2.86
C SER A 35 21.00 3.22 3.00
N SER A 36 19.74 3.20 2.57
CA SER A 36 18.85 4.35 2.66
C SER A 36 17.40 3.92 2.57
N CYS A 37 16.53 4.63 3.30
CA CYS A 37 15.09 4.51 3.17
C CYS A 37 14.39 5.85 3.41
N THR A 38 13.18 5.99 2.87
CA THR A 38 12.28 7.08 3.21
C THR A 38 11.03 6.51 3.86
N LEU A 39 10.82 6.85 5.13
CA LEU A 39 9.72 6.32 5.93
C LEU A 39 8.72 7.42 6.27
N ARG A 40 7.48 7.02 6.45
CA ARG A 40 6.46 7.76 7.20
C ARG A 40 6.31 7.07 8.56
N PRO A 41 6.89 7.63 9.64
CA PRO A 41 6.79 7.05 10.98
C PRO A 41 5.33 6.98 11.47
N SER A 42 5.02 5.96 12.29
CA SER A 42 3.72 5.86 12.93
C SER A 42 3.50 7.05 13.88
N GLY A 43 2.37 7.73 13.74
CA GLY A 43 2.04 8.92 14.55
C GLY A 43 2.54 10.25 13.98
N SER A 44 3.22 10.25 12.82
CA SER A 44 3.51 11.51 12.12
C SER A 44 2.23 12.06 11.46
N SER A 45 2.11 13.39 11.36
CA SER A 45 1.01 14.07 10.66
C SER A 45 1.14 13.99 9.13
N GLY A 46 1.58 12.85 8.61
CA GLY A 46 1.90 12.62 7.20
C GLY A 46 3.34 12.96 6.81
N GLU A 47 4.15 13.46 7.76
CA GLU A 47 5.54 13.80 7.52
C GLU A 47 6.37 12.55 7.19
N THR A 48 7.22 12.69 6.18
CA THR A 48 8.15 11.65 5.73
C THR A 48 9.56 12.03 6.11
N SER A 49 10.31 11.08 6.65
CA SER A 49 11.71 11.26 7.06
C SER A 49 12.60 10.36 6.20
N LYS A 50 13.70 10.92 5.72
CA LYS A 50 14.73 10.19 4.98
C LYS A 50 15.84 9.76 5.94
N TYR A 51 16.24 8.50 5.86
CA TYR A 51 17.32 7.91 6.64
C TYR A 51 18.41 7.40 5.71
N GLU A 52 19.66 7.71 6.04
CA GLU A 52 20.86 7.29 5.31
C GLU A 52 21.90 6.75 6.30
N GLY A 53 22.55 5.65 5.93
CA GLY A 53 23.44 4.90 6.82
C GLY A 53 23.36 3.41 6.52
N ILE A 54 24.11 2.58 7.24
CA ILE A 54 24.01 1.13 7.10
C ILE A 54 23.13 0.62 8.23
N PHE A 55 21.99 0.03 7.85
CA PHE A 55 21.01 -0.51 8.77
C PHE A 55 20.79 -2.00 8.50
N GLU A 56 20.51 -2.76 9.55
CA GLU A 56 20.04 -4.13 9.44
C GLU A 56 18.52 -4.14 9.24
N LEU A 57 18.04 -4.89 8.25
CA LEU A 57 16.63 -5.09 7.97
C LEU A 57 16.06 -6.14 8.93
N LEU A 58 15.33 -5.68 9.93
CA LEU A 58 14.68 -6.55 10.91
C LEU A 58 13.38 -7.15 10.36
N SER A 59 12.60 -6.34 9.63
CA SER A 59 11.35 -6.79 9.05
C SER A 59 10.98 -5.98 7.81
N LEU A 60 10.36 -6.68 6.84
CA LEU A 60 9.75 -6.11 5.65
C LEU A 60 8.46 -6.86 5.39
N THR A 61 7.34 -6.14 5.42
CA THR A 61 6.01 -6.71 5.23
C THR A 61 5.16 -5.76 4.42
N GLY A 62 4.15 -6.27 3.74
CA GLY A 62 3.29 -5.41 2.93
C GLY A 62 2.49 -6.16 1.89
N ASN A 63 1.66 -5.43 1.17
CA ASN A 63 0.87 -5.97 0.09
C ASN A 63 0.71 -4.98 -1.05
N PHE A 64 0.40 -5.53 -2.22
CA PHE A 64 0.02 -4.81 -3.41
C PHE A 64 -1.14 -5.54 -4.08
N LEU A 65 -2.30 -4.88 -4.12
CA LEU A 65 -3.54 -5.39 -4.69
C LEU A 65 -3.87 -4.65 -6.00
N PRO A 66 -4.60 -5.29 -6.94
CA PRO A 66 -5.19 -4.56 -8.06
C PRO A 66 -6.12 -3.46 -7.53
N CYS A 67 -6.03 -2.26 -8.10
CA CYS A 67 -7.00 -1.21 -7.87
C CYS A 67 -7.96 -1.11 -9.07
N ASN A 68 -9.23 -0.83 -8.81
CA ASN A 68 -10.26 -0.68 -9.85
C ASN A 68 -10.03 0.56 -10.75
N ALA A 69 -9.04 1.41 -10.43
CA ALA A 69 -8.69 2.61 -11.18
C ALA A 69 -7.79 2.33 -12.41
N GLY A 70 -7.64 1.07 -12.84
CA GLY A 70 -6.93 0.68 -14.05
C GLY A 70 -5.92 -0.46 -13.85
N ILE A 71 -5.60 -1.18 -14.93
CA ILE A 71 -4.79 -2.41 -14.93
C ILE A 71 -3.36 -2.17 -14.36
N TYR A 72 -2.84 -0.95 -14.50
CA TYR A 72 -1.50 -0.57 -14.05
C TYR A 72 -1.47 0.16 -12.69
N ARG A 73 -2.62 0.39 -12.06
CA ARG A 73 -2.66 1.01 -10.72
C ARG A 73 -2.75 -0.07 -9.65
N ARG A 74 -1.72 -0.12 -8.80
CA ARG A 74 -1.67 -1.00 -7.63
C ARG A 74 -1.87 -0.17 -6.37
N ALA A 75 -2.78 -0.61 -5.52
CA ALA A 75 -2.91 -0.08 -4.17
C ALA A 75 -2.12 -1.00 -3.24
N GLY A 76 -1.26 -0.44 -2.41
CA GLY A 76 -0.41 -1.23 -1.55
C GLY A 76 0.25 -0.40 -0.47
N THR A 77 0.64 -1.08 0.60
CA THR A 77 1.43 -0.51 1.67
C THR A 77 2.55 -1.46 2.01
N VAL A 78 3.71 -0.90 2.33
CA VAL A 78 4.87 -1.67 2.79
C VAL A 78 5.34 -1.03 4.09
N ALA A 79 5.49 -1.85 5.12
CA ALA A 79 6.06 -1.45 6.39
C ALA A 79 7.44 -2.10 6.55
N VAL A 80 8.34 -1.34 7.17
CA VAL A 80 9.72 -1.76 7.39
C VAL A 80 10.16 -1.41 8.81
N SER A 81 11.04 -2.22 9.37
CA SER A 81 11.76 -1.90 10.60
C SER A 81 13.23 -2.19 10.42
N LEU A 82 14.07 -1.26 10.88
CA LEU A 82 15.52 -1.26 10.69
C LEU A 82 16.22 -1.06 12.04
N ALA A 83 17.36 -1.73 12.23
CA ALA A 83 18.26 -1.49 13.34
C ALA A 83 19.49 -0.71 12.88
N PHE A 84 19.87 0.28 13.68
CA PHE A 84 21.17 0.94 13.60
C PHE A 84 22.25 0.06 14.24
N PRO A 85 23.53 0.23 13.87
CA PRO A 85 24.64 -0.49 14.48
C PRO A 85 24.78 -0.26 16.00
N ASP A 86 24.19 0.82 16.52
CA ASP A 86 24.17 1.15 17.95
C ASP A 86 23.00 0.51 18.73
N GLY A 87 22.22 -0.35 18.08
CA GLY A 87 21.08 -1.05 18.68
C GLY A 87 19.77 -0.26 18.71
N ARG A 88 19.76 1.01 18.27
CA ARG A 88 18.51 1.76 18.10
C ARG A 88 17.72 1.23 16.91
N THR A 89 16.40 1.33 16.96
CA THR A 89 15.52 0.88 15.87
C THR A 89 14.64 2.01 15.35
N ILE A 90 14.39 2.01 14.04
CA ILE A 90 13.41 2.86 13.38
C ILE A 90 12.45 2.02 12.56
N GLY A 91 11.26 2.54 12.28
CA GLY A 91 10.29 1.84 11.45
C GLY A 91 9.16 2.75 11.00
N GLY A 92 8.41 2.26 10.02
CA GLY A 92 7.28 2.99 9.47
C GLY A 92 6.85 2.46 8.11
N GLN A 93 5.92 3.18 7.48
CA GLN A 93 5.50 2.88 6.12
C GLN A 93 6.53 3.43 5.13
N LEU A 94 6.87 2.67 4.08
CA LEU A 94 7.69 3.19 3.00
C LEU A 94 6.94 4.32 2.30
N ALA A 95 7.59 5.48 2.20
CA ALA A 95 7.12 6.64 1.46
C ALA A 95 8.08 7.03 0.31
N GLY A 96 9.08 6.19 0.04
CA GLY A 96 10.07 6.37 -1.02
C GLY A 96 10.94 5.12 -1.19
N PRO A 97 12.14 5.28 -1.79
CA PRO A 97 13.03 4.16 -2.08
C PRO A 97 13.47 3.37 -0.84
N LEU A 98 13.75 2.08 -1.02
CA LEU A 98 14.39 1.21 -0.03
C LEU A 98 15.62 0.57 -0.67
N VAL A 99 16.81 1.12 -0.42
CA VAL A 99 18.03 0.79 -1.16
C VAL A 99 18.89 -0.19 -0.38
N ALA A 100 19.29 -1.28 -1.03
CA ALA A 100 20.13 -2.32 -0.43
C ALA A 100 21.60 -1.86 -0.25
N ALA A 101 22.15 -2.05 0.96
CA ALA A 101 23.58 -1.90 1.25
C ALA A 101 24.38 -3.20 0.98
N GLY A 102 23.70 -4.32 0.75
CA GLY A 102 24.30 -5.63 0.52
C GLY A 102 23.28 -6.62 -0.04
N PRO A 103 23.55 -7.94 0.01
CA PRO A 103 22.56 -8.95 -0.34
C PRO A 103 21.32 -8.84 0.55
N VAL A 104 20.15 -8.73 -0.06
CA VAL A 104 18.85 -8.73 0.65
C VAL A 104 17.98 -9.85 0.11
N GLN A 105 17.39 -10.64 1.00
CA GLN A 105 16.45 -11.69 0.67
C GLN A 105 15.05 -11.25 1.06
N VAL A 106 14.08 -11.45 0.17
CA VAL A 106 12.67 -11.16 0.44
C VAL A 106 11.83 -12.35 0.03
N VAL A 107 10.93 -12.78 0.91
CA VAL A 107 9.94 -13.79 0.60
C VAL A 107 8.63 -13.09 0.26
N VAL A 108 8.14 -13.34 -0.94
CA VAL A 108 6.85 -12.81 -1.41
C VAL A 108 5.93 -13.95 -1.84
N CYS A 109 4.63 -13.78 -1.70
CA CYS A 109 3.62 -14.66 -2.28
C CYS A 109 2.74 -13.90 -3.27
N SER A 110 2.18 -14.65 -4.21
CA SER A 110 1.21 -14.14 -5.18
C SER A 110 -0.07 -14.93 -5.05
N PHE A 111 -1.21 -14.25 -5.14
CA PHE A 111 -2.52 -14.87 -5.04
C PHE A 111 -3.54 -14.16 -5.94
N ARG A 112 -4.70 -14.80 -6.12
CA ARG A 112 -5.83 -14.23 -6.86
C ARG A 112 -6.87 -13.72 -5.86
N PRO A 113 -6.90 -12.42 -5.54
CA PRO A 113 -7.87 -11.89 -4.59
C PRO A 113 -9.28 -12.02 -5.18
N LYS A 114 -10.23 -12.52 -4.38
CA LYS A 114 -11.66 -12.37 -4.68
C LYS A 114 -12.05 -10.95 -4.26
N MET A 115 -12.06 -10.03 -5.21
CA MET A 115 -12.50 -8.67 -4.92
C MET A 115 -14.01 -8.68 -4.70
N PRO A 116 -14.54 -8.08 -3.61
CA PRO A 116 -15.97 -7.93 -3.46
C PRO A 116 -16.51 -7.19 -4.69
N ARG A 117 -17.49 -7.79 -5.38
CA ARG A 117 -18.28 -7.06 -6.36
C ARG A 117 -18.92 -5.92 -5.59
N LYS A 118 -18.61 -4.67 -5.95
CA LYS A 118 -19.42 -3.55 -5.49
C LYS A 118 -20.86 -3.90 -5.87
N LEU A 119 -21.73 -4.07 -4.89
CA LEU A 119 -23.16 -4.06 -5.14
C LEU A 119 -23.39 -2.69 -5.79
N ARG A 120 -23.70 -2.68 -7.09
CA ARG A 120 -24.26 -1.48 -7.70
C ARG A 120 -25.54 -1.23 -6.91
N GLU A 121 -25.53 -0.24 -6.03
CA GLU A 121 -26.77 0.37 -5.59
C GLU A 121 -27.45 0.88 -6.86
N GLN A 122 -28.39 0.08 -7.38
CA GLN A 122 -29.34 0.54 -8.37
C GLN A 122 -30.27 1.51 -7.65
N LYS A 123 -29.97 2.80 -7.71
CA LYS A 123 -31.04 3.81 -7.64
C LYS A 123 -31.56 4.02 -9.06
N LYS A 124 -32.67 3.35 -9.36
CA LYS A 124 -33.66 3.62 -10.41
C LYS A 124 -35.01 3.18 -9.86
N ASP A 125 -36.16 3.83 -10.00
CA ASP A 125 -36.59 5.19 -10.38
C ASP A 125 -38.07 5.25 -9.93
N LYS A 126 -38.55 6.45 -9.54
CA LYS A 126 -39.94 6.98 -9.56
C LYS A 126 -41.17 6.11 -9.24
N GLU A 127 -42.03 6.63 -8.37
CA GLU A 127 -43.47 6.69 -8.66
C GLU A 127 -44.00 8.09 -8.36
N GLU A 128 -44.68 8.64 -9.37
CA GLU A 128 -45.25 9.96 -9.50
C GLU A 128 -46.76 9.76 -9.36
N ILE A 129 -47.39 10.36 -8.34
CA ILE A 129 -48.85 10.52 -8.31
C ILE A 129 -49.11 12.02 -8.25
N ALA A 130 -49.38 12.58 -9.41
CA ALA A 130 -50.14 13.81 -9.56
C ALA A 130 -51.62 13.41 -9.68
N ASP A 131 -52.49 14.09 -8.93
CA ASP A 131 -53.90 14.37 -9.22
C ASP A 131 -54.36 15.39 -8.14
N ASP A 132 -54.30 16.70 -8.34
CA ASP A 132 -55.21 17.61 -9.05
C ASP A 132 -56.33 18.22 -8.17
N ILE A 133 -56.15 19.51 -7.85
CA ILE A 133 -57.09 20.64 -7.66
C ILE A 133 -58.30 20.53 -6.69
N SER A 134 -58.34 21.41 -5.66
CA SER A 134 -59.33 22.51 -5.54
C SER A 134 -59.50 23.08 -4.11
N SER A 135 -59.54 24.41 -4.05
CA SER A 135 -60.33 25.26 -3.13
C SER A 135 -59.75 25.77 -1.80
N SER A 136 -59.64 27.11 -1.77
CA SER A 136 -60.02 28.03 -0.69
C SER A 136 -59.08 28.32 0.49
N VAL A 137 -58.71 29.60 0.59
CA VAL A 137 -58.23 30.40 1.74
C VAL A 137 -59.46 30.88 2.56
N PRO A 138 -59.43 31.33 3.85
CA PRO A 138 -58.69 31.02 5.11
C PRO A 138 -59.70 30.66 6.28
N PRO A 139 -59.42 30.72 7.63
CA PRO A 139 -59.08 31.94 8.43
C PRO A 139 -58.12 31.77 9.65
N ALA A 140 -57.47 32.87 10.07
CA ALA A 140 -57.32 33.37 11.45
C ALA A 140 -56.61 34.74 11.44
#